data_AF-A0A2X3XHG3-F1
#
_entry.id   AF-A0A2X3XHG3-F1
#
_cell.length_a   1.000
_cell.length_b   1.000
_cell.length_c   1.000
_cell.angle_alpha   90.00
_cell.angle_beta   90.00
_cell.angle_gamma   90.00
#
_symmetry.space_group_name_H-M   'P 1'
#
loop_
_entity.id
_entity.type
_entity.pdbx_description
1 polymer ?
#
loop_
_entity_poly.entity_id
_entity_poly.type
_entity_poly.pdbx_seq_one_letter_code
_entity_poly.pdbx_strand_id
1 'polypeptide(L)'
;MTLELRNCGFVVNHKKVQRLMRVLGLTARIRRKRKYSSYQGEVGKKAENLIQRQFEASKPMEKCYTDVTVFSIPSSTQKLYLSPVLDGFNSEIIAYNLSTSPNLEQVKTMLEQAFAEKHYENTILHSD
;
A
#
# COMPACT_ATOMS: atom_id res chain seq x y z
N MET A 1 -23.58 20.01 -15.46
CA MET A 1 -24.41 21.21 -15.67
C MET A 1 -24.17 21.86 -17.03
N THR A 2 -23.02 22.48 -17.31
CA THR A 2 -22.78 23.06 -18.67
C THR A 2 -22.83 22.02 -19.79
N LEU A 3 -22.24 20.83 -19.55
CA LEU A 3 -22.30 19.71 -20.50
C LEU A 3 -23.74 19.22 -20.70
N GLU A 4 -24.46 19.03 -19.60
CA GLU A 4 -25.87 18.60 -19.61
C GLU A 4 -26.78 19.58 -20.38
N LEU A 5 -26.60 20.88 -20.15
CA LEU A 5 -27.37 21.91 -20.86
C LEU A 5 -27.09 21.89 -22.37
N ARG A 6 -25.85 21.59 -22.78
CA ARG A 6 -25.52 21.39 -24.20
C ARG A 6 -26.16 20.13 -24.76
N ASN A 7 -26.23 19.04 -23.99
CA ASN A 7 -26.91 17.80 -24.38
C ASN A 7 -28.43 18.03 -24.54
N CYS A 8 -29.01 18.94 -23.76
CA CYS A 8 -30.40 19.40 -23.93
C CYS A 8 -30.58 20.43 -25.08
N GLY A 9 -29.55 20.70 -25.87
CA GLY A 9 -29.62 21.60 -27.03
C GLY A 9 -29.36 23.09 -26.72
N PHE A 10 -29.03 23.46 -25.48
CA PHE A 10 -28.74 24.85 -25.14
C PHE A 10 -27.29 25.23 -25.46
N VAL A 11 -27.11 26.24 -26.32
CA VAL A 11 -25.80 26.85 -26.59
C VAL A 11 -25.51 27.91 -25.53
N VAL A 12 -24.88 27.49 -24.42
CA VAL A 12 -24.55 28.37 -23.29
C VAL A 12 -23.05 28.35 -22.96
N ASN A 13 -22.52 29.53 -22.63
CA ASN A 13 -21.14 29.69 -22.16
C ASN A 13 -21.02 29.20 -20.70
N HIS A 14 -19.94 28.47 -20.38
CA HIS A 14 -19.66 27.97 -19.03
C HIS A 14 -19.64 29.08 -17.97
N LYS A 15 -19.22 30.31 -18.31
CA LYS A 15 -19.27 31.48 -17.40
C LYS A 15 -20.69 31.88 -17.03
N LYS A 16 -21.62 31.82 -17.99
CA LYS A 16 -23.05 32.12 -17.77
C LYS A 16 -23.67 31.07 -16.84
N VAL A 17 -23.38 29.79 -17.08
CA VAL A 17 -23.83 28.68 -16.23
C VAL A 17 -23.28 28.85 -14.81
N GLN A 18 -21.99 29.14 -14.64
CA GLN A 18 -21.38 29.34 -13.33
C GLN A 18 -22.00 30.52 -12.58
N ARG A 19 -22.25 31.65 -13.25
CA ARG A 19 -22.91 32.82 -12.65
C ARG A 19 -24.32 32.48 -12.17
N LEU A 20 -25.12 31.80 -13.00
CA LEU A 20 -26.48 31.38 -12.64
C LEU A 20 -26.50 30.39 -11.49
N MET A 21 -25.57 29.42 -11.47
CA MET A 21 -25.42 28.49 -10.36
C MET A 21 -25.14 29.23 -9.03
N ARG A 22 -24.30 30.29 -9.04
CA ARG A 22 -24.08 31.10 -7.83
C ARG A 22 -25.34 31.85 -7.39
N VAL A 23 -26.05 32.49 -8.33
CA VAL A 23 -27.29 33.22 -8.03
C VAL A 23 -28.37 32.30 -7.44
N LEU A 24 -28.44 31.07 -7.94
CA LEU A 24 -29.41 30.06 -7.49
C LEU A 24 -28.92 29.23 -6.29
N GLY A 25 -27.74 29.50 -5.73
CA GLY A 25 -27.16 28.73 -4.62
C GLY A 25 -26.82 27.27 -4.97
N LEU A 26 -26.70 26.93 -6.25
CA LEU A 26 -26.44 25.57 -6.72
C LEU A 26 -24.94 25.27 -6.68
N THR A 27 -24.57 24.19 -6.01
CA THR A 27 -23.19 23.68 -5.96
C THR A 27 -23.12 22.26 -6.51
N ALA A 28 -22.03 21.93 -7.21
CA ALA A 28 -21.81 20.57 -7.67
C ALA A 28 -21.40 19.69 -6.48
N ARG A 29 -22.18 18.66 -6.19
CA ARG A 29 -21.81 17.65 -5.20
C ARG A 29 -20.71 16.76 -5.78
N ILE A 30 -19.46 17.08 -5.48
CA ILE A 30 -18.32 16.23 -5.88
C ILE A 30 -18.44 14.92 -5.10
N ARG A 31 -18.55 13.79 -5.81
CA ARG A 31 -18.52 12.46 -5.19
C ARG A 31 -17.15 12.29 -4.54
N ARG A 32 -17.09 12.24 -3.21
CA ARG A 32 -15.85 11.91 -2.50
C ARG A 32 -15.40 10.52 -2.95
N LYS A 33 -14.15 10.39 -3.43
CA LYS A 33 -13.52 9.08 -3.59
C LYS A 33 -13.46 8.43 -2.20
N ARG A 34 -14.21 7.35 -2.01
CA ARG A 34 -14.07 6.50 -0.82
C ARG A 34 -12.83 5.63 -1.03
N LYS A 35 -11.95 5.55 -0.04
CA LYS A 35 -10.89 4.53 -0.03
C LYS A 35 -11.58 3.18 0.12
N TYR A 36 -11.11 2.19 -0.65
CA TYR A 36 -11.53 0.81 -0.48
C TYR A 36 -11.11 0.32 0.91
N SER A 37 -11.99 -0.43 1.58
CA SER A 37 -11.69 -1.11 2.85
C SER A 37 -12.20 -2.54 2.72
N SER A 38 -11.28 -3.50 2.69
CA SER A 38 -11.55 -4.94 2.75
C SER A 38 -11.64 -5.47 4.18
N TYR A 39 -11.53 -4.59 5.19
CA TYR A 39 -11.56 -4.99 6.58
C TYR A 39 -12.95 -5.53 6.94
N GLN A 40 -13.05 -6.84 7.16
CA GLN A 40 -14.30 -7.54 7.50
C GLN A 40 -14.54 -7.64 9.02
N GLY A 41 -13.74 -6.95 9.85
CA GLY A 41 -13.73 -7.11 11.31
C GLY A 41 -12.61 -8.04 11.78
N GLU A 42 -12.55 -8.31 13.08
CA GLU A 42 -11.61 -9.28 13.67
C GLU A 42 -12.08 -10.70 13.37
N VAL A 43 -11.62 -11.27 12.26
CA VAL A 43 -11.91 -12.65 11.86
C VAL A 43 -10.66 -13.51 12.08
N GLY A 44 -10.74 -14.50 12.97
CA GLY A 44 -9.68 -15.49 13.20
C GLY A 44 -8.88 -15.31 14.49
N LYS A 45 -7.92 -16.22 14.73
CA LYS A 45 -6.94 -16.11 15.82
C LYS A 45 -5.79 -15.21 15.37
N LYS A 46 -5.61 -14.08 16.04
CA LYS A 46 -4.46 -13.18 15.83
C LYS A 46 -3.24 -13.75 16.56
N ALA A 47 -2.09 -13.73 15.91
CA ALA A 47 -0.83 -13.99 16.58
C ALA A 47 -0.58 -12.91 17.66
N GLU A 48 0.13 -13.27 18.73
CA GLU A 48 0.50 -12.30 19.75
C GLU A 48 1.37 -11.19 19.14
N ASN A 49 1.07 -9.94 19.48
CA ASN A 49 1.85 -8.81 19.02
C ASN A 49 3.12 -8.70 19.87
N LEU A 50 4.20 -9.33 19.42
CA LEU A 50 5.50 -9.31 20.09
C LEU A 50 6.19 -7.94 19.98
N ILE A 51 5.93 -7.18 18.90
CA ILE A 51 6.58 -5.88 18.65
C ILE A 51 6.03 -4.79 19.58
N GLN A 52 4.73 -4.77 19.87
CA GLN A 52 4.10 -3.77 20.74
C GLN A 52 4.46 -2.31 20.39
N ARG A 53 4.65 -2.02 19.10
CA ARG A 53 5.13 -0.72 18.56
C ARG A 53 6.56 -0.33 18.98
N GLN A 54 7.33 -1.25 19.56
CA GLN A 54 8.75 -1.08 19.84
C GLN A 54 9.57 -1.56 18.65
N PHE A 55 9.70 -0.71 17.63
CA PHE A 55 10.32 -1.10 16.36
C PHE A 55 11.85 -1.11 16.39
N GLU A 56 12.46 -0.38 17.31
CA GLU A 56 13.91 -0.34 17.46
C GLU A 56 14.42 -1.64 18.10
N ALA A 57 15.48 -2.21 17.52
CA ALA A 57 16.25 -3.31 18.09
C ALA A 57 17.50 -2.79 18.80
N SER A 58 17.95 -3.51 19.83
CA SER A 58 19.20 -3.19 20.54
C SER A 58 20.41 -3.90 19.93
N LYS A 59 20.17 -4.97 19.15
CA LYS A 59 21.20 -5.78 18.50
C LYS A 59 20.81 -6.12 17.07
N PRO A 60 21.80 -6.34 16.17
CA PRO A 60 21.52 -6.87 14.84
C PRO A 60 20.69 -8.14 14.90
N MET A 61 19.81 -8.35 13.91
CA MET A 61 18.96 -9.55 13.78
C MET A 61 17.98 -9.80 14.93
N GLU A 62 17.80 -8.87 15.89
CA GLU A 62 16.84 -9.05 16.99
C GLU A 62 15.39 -8.87 16.51
N LYS A 63 15.15 -7.86 15.66
CA LYS A 63 13.84 -7.58 15.07
C LYS A 63 14.01 -7.32 13.58
N CYS A 64 13.41 -8.17 12.77
CA CYS A 64 13.44 -8.06 11.32
C CYS A 64 12.02 -7.77 10.81
N TYR A 65 11.93 -6.90 9.81
CA TYR A 65 10.66 -6.49 9.22
C TYR A 65 10.64 -6.86 7.75
N THR A 66 9.50 -7.34 7.28
CA THR A 66 9.28 -7.64 5.86
C THR A 66 7.93 -7.10 5.41
N ASP A 67 7.87 -6.71 4.14
CA ASP A 67 6.64 -6.32 3.45
C ASP A 67 6.74 -6.66 1.95
N VAL A 68 5.64 -6.64 1.21
CA VAL A 68 5.64 -6.78 -0.25
C VAL A 68 5.19 -5.48 -0.90
N THR A 69 6.14 -4.77 -1.51
CA THR A 69 5.88 -3.50 -2.21
C THR A 69 5.77 -3.70 -3.72
N VAL A 70 4.78 -3.04 -4.34
CA VAL A 70 4.56 -3.04 -5.80
C VAL A 70 5.11 -1.78 -6.46
N PHE A 71 5.84 -1.99 -7.55
CA PHE A 71 6.26 -0.97 -8.50
C PHE A 71 5.56 -1.18 -9.85
N SER A 72 5.12 -0.08 -10.47
CA SER A 72 4.63 -0.10 -11.85
C SER A 72 5.79 0.26 -12.78
N ILE A 73 6.04 -0.57 -13.79
CA ILE A 73 7.12 -0.29 -14.75
C ILE A 73 6.61 0.77 -15.74
N PRO A 74 7.29 1.93 -15.86
CA PRO A 74 6.91 2.95 -16.84
C PRO A 74 6.88 2.36 -18.24
N SER A 75 5.90 2.74 -19.04
CA SER A 75 5.74 2.27 -20.43
C SER A 75 5.47 0.76 -20.59
N SER A 76 5.08 0.07 -19.52
CA SER A 76 4.65 -1.34 -19.54
C SER A 76 3.37 -1.55 -18.72
N THR A 77 2.61 -2.60 -19.04
CA THR A 77 1.48 -3.07 -18.20
C THR A 77 1.94 -3.96 -17.04
N GLN A 78 3.24 -4.26 -16.99
CA GLN A 78 3.84 -5.16 -16.01
C GLN A 78 4.04 -4.48 -14.66
N LYS A 79 3.89 -5.28 -13.60
CA LYS A 79 4.19 -4.90 -12.22
C LYS A 79 5.41 -5.68 -11.73
N LEU A 80 6.19 -5.03 -10.88
CA LEU A 80 7.30 -5.64 -10.17
C LEU A 80 6.99 -5.62 -8.68
N TYR A 81 7.25 -6.73 -8.01
CA TYR A 81 7.00 -6.94 -6.59
C TYR A 81 8.36 -7.09 -5.91
N LEU A 82 8.61 -6.29 -4.89
CA LEU A 82 9.80 -6.35 -4.05
C LEU A 82 9.39 -6.87 -2.68
N SER A 83 10.11 -7.89 -2.23
CA SER A 83 10.00 -8.47 -0.89
C SER A 83 11.34 -8.26 -0.19
N PRO A 84 11.55 -7.17 0.56
CA PRO A 84 12.78 -6.92 1.30
C PRO A 84 12.65 -7.37 2.77
N VAL A 85 13.78 -7.70 3.40
CA VAL A 85 13.91 -7.87 4.85
C VAL A 85 14.80 -6.77 5.38
N LEU A 86 14.28 -6.02 6.35
CA LEU A 86 14.95 -4.92 7.02
C LEU A 86 15.34 -5.32 8.44
N ASP A 87 16.58 -5.06 8.84
CA ASP A 87 17.03 -5.18 10.23
C ASP A 87 16.66 -3.93 11.03
N GLY A 88 15.91 -4.10 12.12
CA GLY A 88 15.46 -3.04 13.01
C GLY A 88 16.57 -2.38 13.84
N PHE A 89 17.79 -2.90 13.81
CA PHE A 89 18.93 -2.31 14.53
C PHE A 89 19.54 -1.12 13.78
N ASN A 90 19.85 -1.31 12.50
CA ASN A 90 20.54 -0.33 11.67
C ASN A 90 19.74 0.09 10.43
N SER A 91 18.52 -0.42 10.25
CA SER A 91 17.66 -0.20 9.07
C SER A 91 18.26 -0.69 7.75
N GLU A 92 19.23 -1.61 7.79
CA GLU A 92 19.79 -2.20 6.58
C GLU A 92 18.86 -3.26 5.99
N ILE A 93 18.86 -3.35 4.65
CA ILE A 93 18.18 -4.43 3.94
C ILE A 93 19.12 -5.64 3.89
N ILE A 94 18.83 -6.66 4.69
CA ILE A 94 19.67 -7.85 4.81
C ILE A 94 19.44 -8.84 3.66
N ALA A 95 18.25 -8.84 3.06
CA ALA A 95 17.92 -9.62 1.89
C ALA A 95 16.75 -9.00 1.13
N TYR A 96 16.64 -9.33 -0.16
CA TYR A 96 15.48 -8.95 -0.96
C TYR A 96 15.26 -9.90 -2.13
N ASN A 97 14.01 -10.06 -2.54
CA ASN A 97 13.64 -10.75 -3.76
C ASN A 97 12.75 -9.88 -4.65
N LEU A 98 13.03 -9.90 -5.96
CA LEU A 98 12.24 -9.24 -6.98
C LEU A 98 11.52 -10.28 -7.84
N SER A 99 10.22 -10.10 -8.03
CA SER A 99 9.37 -10.98 -8.85
C SER A 99 8.36 -10.17 -9.66
N THR A 100 7.87 -10.77 -10.74
CA THR A 100 6.77 -10.22 -11.55
C THR A 100 5.40 -10.63 -11.01
N SER A 101 5.35 -11.46 -9.97
CA SER A 101 4.13 -11.89 -9.29
C SER A 101 4.35 -12.04 -7.77
N PRO A 102 3.37 -11.65 -6.93
CA PRO A 102 3.46 -11.79 -5.48
C PRO A 102 3.00 -13.19 -5.10
N ASN A 103 3.91 -14.15 -5.11
CA ASN A 103 3.61 -15.54 -4.81
C ASN A 103 4.38 -16.03 -3.58
N LEU A 104 3.99 -17.19 -3.07
CA LEU A 104 4.65 -17.81 -1.92
C LEU A 104 6.13 -18.12 -2.19
N GLU A 105 6.47 -18.41 -3.44
CA GLU A 105 7.84 -18.69 -3.87
C GLU A 105 8.75 -17.48 -3.64
N GLN A 106 8.31 -16.28 -4.04
CA GLN A 106 9.04 -15.04 -3.77
C GLN A 106 9.35 -14.87 -2.28
N VAL A 107 8.35 -15.07 -1.43
CA VAL A 107 8.51 -14.91 0.03
C VAL A 107 9.46 -15.97 0.57
N LYS A 108 9.33 -17.24 0.14
CA LYS A 108 10.22 -18.32 0.57
C LYS A 108 11.66 -18.08 0.15
N THR A 109 11.91 -17.73 -1.11
CA THR A 109 13.26 -17.45 -1.61
C THR A 109 13.88 -16.27 -0.87
N MET A 110 13.10 -15.23 -0.58
CA MET A 110 13.56 -14.12 0.25
C MET A 110 13.95 -14.59 1.66
N LEU A 111 13.11 -15.43 2.31
CA LEU A 111 13.38 -15.89 3.68
C LEU A 111 14.60 -16.82 3.75
N GLU A 112 14.77 -17.68 2.74
CA GLU A 112 15.95 -18.55 2.61
C GLU A 112 17.24 -17.73 2.44
N GLN A 113 17.17 -16.59 1.74
CA GLN A 113 18.29 -15.67 1.60
C GLN A 113 18.56 -14.87 2.89
N ALA A 114 17.50 -14.40 3.56
CA ALA A 114 17.59 -13.61 4.78
C ALA A 114 18.11 -14.41 5.97
N PHE A 115 17.66 -15.67 6.09
CA PHE A 115 17.88 -16.52 7.26
C PHE A 115 18.57 -17.83 6.87
N ALA A 116 19.81 -17.74 6.37
CA ALA A 116 20.56 -18.91 5.90
C ALA A 116 21.03 -19.86 7.02
N GLU A 117 21.19 -19.35 8.24
CA GLU A 117 21.56 -20.15 9.41
C GLU A 117 20.41 -21.05 9.88
N LYS A 118 20.77 -22.19 10.47
CA LYS A 118 19.78 -23.16 11.00
C LYS A 118 19.05 -22.66 12.25
N HIS A 119 19.64 -21.72 12.99
CA HIS A 119 19.09 -21.27 14.26
C HIS A 119 19.41 -19.79 14.49
N TYR A 120 18.40 -19.06 14.96
CA TYR A 120 18.52 -17.68 15.40
C TYR A 120 17.95 -17.59 16.81
N GLU A 121 18.71 -17.00 17.72
CA GLU A 121 18.28 -16.82 19.11
C GLU A 121 17.55 -15.48 19.28
N ASN A 122 16.31 -15.52 19.77
CA ASN A 122 15.50 -14.34 20.07
C ASN A 122 15.20 -13.39 18.89
N THR A 123 15.37 -13.86 17.65
CA THR A 123 14.99 -13.10 16.46
C THR A 123 13.49 -13.11 16.24
N ILE A 124 12.91 -11.92 16.11
CA ILE A 124 11.50 -11.73 15.75
C ILE A 124 11.44 -11.29 14.29
N LEU A 125 10.75 -12.06 13.45
CA LEU A 125 10.35 -11.62 12.11
C LEU A 125 8.90 -11.11 12.17
N HIS A 126 8.68 -9.88 11.76
CA HIS A 126 7.36 -9.24 11.73
C HIS A 126 6.95 -8.85 10.30
N SER A 127 5.70 -9.14 9.96
CA SER A 127 4.99 -8.71 8.75
C SER A 127 3.63 -8.17 9.17
N ASP A 128 3.21 -7.03 8.63
CA ASP A 128 1.91 -6.40 8.91
C ASP A 128 0.73 -7.05 8.18
#